data_AF-A0A2M7QTP1-F1
#
_entry.id   AF-A0A2M7QTP1-F1
#
_cell.length_a   1.000
_cell.length_b   1.000
_cell.length_c   1.000
_cell.angle_alpha   90.00
_cell.angle_beta   90.00
_cell.angle_gamma   90.00
#
_symmetry.space_group_name_H-M   'P 1'
#
loop_
_entity.id
_entity.type
_entity.pdbx_description
1 polymer ?
#
loop_
_entity_poly.entity_id
_entity_poly.type
_entity_poly.pdbx_seq_one_letter_code
_entity_poly.pdbx_strand_id
1 'polypeptide(L)'
;PRESRLFAHEVMQGAPRIGPTLAGPLRALVEEKAAVIAGWIAAGRLAPVEPRHLIFAIWATTQHYADFDAQVRAVLAQDGDDHFADAATTLETCLLEGLRPRRA
;
A
#
# COMPACT_ATOMS: atom_id res chain seq x y z
N PRO A 1 14.59 3.49 1.11
CA PRO A 1 14.49 2.04 1.48
C PRO A 1 14.78 1.72 2.95
N ARG A 2 15.68 2.47 3.61
CA ARG A 2 16.06 2.19 5.02
C ARG A 2 14.95 2.57 6.01
N GLU A 3 14.23 3.63 5.71
CA GLU A 3 13.15 4.21 6.53
C GLU A 3 11.92 3.31 6.53
N SER A 4 11.56 2.75 5.37
CA SER A 4 10.49 1.74 5.25
C SER A 4 10.81 0.52 6.10
N ARG A 5 12.03 -0.01 6.01
CA ARG A 5 12.49 -1.13 6.83
C ARG A 5 12.47 -0.84 8.33
N LEU A 6 12.88 0.37 8.75
CA LEU A 6 12.81 0.79 10.15
C LEU A 6 11.37 0.82 10.66
N PHE A 7 10.46 1.41 9.87
CA PHE A 7 9.05 1.45 10.20
C PHE A 7 8.45 0.04 10.28
N ALA A 8 8.71 -0.81 9.29
CA ALA A 8 8.24 -2.19 9.24
C ALA A 8 8.72 -3.00 10.46
N HIS A 9 9.98 -2.85 10.86
CA HIS A 9 10.53 -3.55 12.02
C HIS A 9 9.86 -3.12 13.34
N GLU A 10 9.64 -1.82 13.53
CA GLU A 10 8.91 -1.30 14.69
C GLU A 10 7.45 -1.81 14.71
N VAL A 11 6.77 -1.87 13.56
CA VAL A 11 5.41 -2.44 13.44
C VAL A 11 5.41 -3.94 13.77
N MET A 12 6.36 -4.72 13.25
CA MET A 12 6.47 -6.16 13.55
C MET A 12 6.70 -6.43 15.04
N GLN A 13 7.33 -5.51 15.76
CA GLN A 13 7.51 -5.57 17.21
C GLN A 13 6.26 -5.17 18.01
N GLY A 14 5.13 -4.91 17.35
CA GLY A 14 3.90 -4.44 17.99
C GLY A 14 3.83 -2.93 18.16
N ALA A 15 4.68 -2.17 17.47
CA ALA A 15 4.74 -0.71 17.50
C ALA A 15 4.89 -0.09 18.90
N PRO A 16 5.82 -0.55 19.77
CA PRO A 16 5.93 -0.07 21.15
C PRO A 16 6.16 1.43 21.28
N ARG A 17 6.82 2.07 20.31
CA ARG A 17 7.13 3.51 20.31
C ARG A 17 6.17 4.32 19.46
N ILE A 18 5.74 3.76 18.31
CA ILE A 18 4.90 4.48 17.35
C ILE A 18 3.40 4.19 17.50
N GLY A 19 3.00 3.24 18.36
CA GLY A 19 1.62 2.83 18.57
C GLY A 19 0.64 3.99 18.82
N PRO A 20 0.94 4.96 19.69
CA PRO A 20 0.10 6.15 19.87
C PRO A 20 -0.06 6.97 18.58
N THR A 21 1.00 7.09 17.78
CA THR A 21 0.97 7.76 16.48
C THR A 21 0.09 7.01 15.48
N LEU A 22 0.17 5.68 15.46
CA LEU A 22 -0.68 4.83 14.61
C LEU A 22 -2.15 4.96 14.99
N ALA A 23 -2.47 4.86 16.29
CA ALA A 23 -3.84 4.89 16.79
C ALA A 23 -4.49 6.28 16.78
N GLY A 24 -3.68 7.35 16.77
CA GLY A 24 -4.14 8.74 16.74
C GLY A 24 -3.99 9.38 15.34
N PRO A 25 -2.91 10.14 15.09
CA PRO A 25 -2.71 10.89 13.84
C PRO A 25 -2.88 10.06 12.56
N LEU A 26 -2.27 8.87 12.49
CA LEU A 26 -2.36 8.04 11.28
C LEU A 26 -3.80 7.55 11.07
N ARG A 27 -4.47 7.08 12.12
CA ARG A 27 -5.88 6.71 12.04
C ARG A 27 -6.74 7.86 11.54
N ALA A 28 -6.58 9.06 12.11
CA ALA A 28 -7.35 10.23 11.68
C ALA A 28 -7.13 10.56 10.19
N LEU A 29 -5.89 10.47 9.72
CA LEU A 29 -5.56 10.67 8.31
C LEU A 29 -6.19 9.59 7.41
N VAL A 30 -6.11 8.31 7.81
CA VAL A 30 -6.73 7.20 7.07
C VAL A 30 -8.24 7.38 6.97
N GLU A 31 -8.90 7.78 8.06
CA GLU A 31 -10.34 8.07 8.08
C GLU A 31 -10.70 9.20 7.11
N GLU A 32 -9.93 10.30 7.11
CA GLU A 32 -10.13 11.42 6.18
C GLU A 32 -10.03 10.97 4.71
N LYS A 33 -9.00 10.19 4.36
CA LYS A 33 -8.82 9.73 2.97
C LYS A 33 -9.80 8.63 2.59
N ALA A 34 -10.18 7.77 3.52
CA ALA A 34 -11.23 6.77 3.33
C ALA A 34 -12.56 7.42 2.95
N ALA A 35 -12.92 8.56 3.58
CA ALA A 35 -14.12 9.30 3.23
C ALA A 35 -14.09 9.86 1.79
N VAL A 36 -12.93 10.34 1.33
CA VAL A 36 -12.75 10.79 -0.06
C VAL A 36 -12.97 9.64 -1.05
N ILE A 37 -12.34 8.49 -0.81
CA ILE A 37 -12.48 7.30 -1.65
C ILE A 37 -13.93 6.80 -1.66
N ALA A 38 -14.59 6.78 -0.50
CA ALA A 38 -16.01 6.42 -0.39
C ALA A 38 -16.89 7.36 -1.24
N GLY A 39 -16.57 8.65 -1.28
CA GLY A 39 -17.25 9.62 -2.16
C GLY A 39 -17.08 9.27 -3.64
N TRP A 40 -15.90 8.82 -4.07
CA TRP A 40 -15.68 8.37 -5.45
C TRP A 40 -16.45 7.08 -5.76
N ILE A 41 -16.52 6.14 -4.82
CA ILE A 41 -17.31 4.91 -4.95
C ILE A 41 -18.80 5.24 -5.08
N ALA A 42 -19.33 6.10 -4.22
CA ALA A 42 -20.73 6.53 -4.26
C ALA A 42 -21.09 7.25 -5.58
N ALA A 43 -20.14 7.98 -6.16
CA ALA A 43 -20.28 8.61 -7.47
C ALA A 43 -20.07 7.65 -8.66
N GLY A 44 -19.88 6.34 -8.42
CA GLY A 44 -19.63 5.34 -9.47
C GLY A 44 -18.29 5.51 -10.19
N ARG A 45 -17.33 6.22 -9.59
CA ARG A 45 -16.00 6.49 -10.16
C ARG A 45 -14.95 5.44 -9.82
N LEU A 46 -15.23 4.56 -8.86
CA LEU A 46 -14.42 3.42 -8.49
C LEU A 46 -15.30 2.19 -8.25
N ALA A 47 -14.71 0.99 -8.37
CA ALA A 47 -15.34 -0.25 -7.93
C ALA A 47 -15.72 -0.21 -6.43
N PRO A 48 -16.79 -0.90 -6.01
CA PRO A 48 -17.20 -0.94 -4.61
C PRO A 48 -16.22 -1.79 -3.78
N VAL A 49 -15.29 -1.13 -3.09
CA VAL A 49 -14.30 -1.71 -2.19
C VAL A 49 -14.35 -1.02 -0.83
N GLU A 50 -13.83 -1.66 0.22
CA GLU A 50 -13.65 -0.98 1.50
C GLU A 50 -12.40 -0.06 1.42
N PRO A 51 -12.53 1.26 1.65
CA PRO A 51 -11.43 2.21 1.43
C PRO A 51 -10.18 2.01 2.27
N ARG A 52 -10.29 1.59 3.53
CA ARG A 52 -9.13 1.40 4.42
C ARG A 52 -8.31 0.21 3.95
N HIS A 53 -8.96 -0.88 3.57
CA HIS A 53 -8.31 -2.04 2.97
C HIS A 53 -7.65 -1.71 1.64
N LEU A 54 -8.22 -0.80 0.83
CA LEU A 54 -7.53 -0.31 -0.36
C LEU A 54 -6.23 0.44 -0.01
N ILE A 55 -6.27 1.33 0.99
CA ILE A 55 -5.08 2.04 1.47
C ILE A 55 -4.02 1.03 1.96
N PHE A 56 -4.42 0.04 2.76
CA PHE A 56 -3.52 -1.00 3.25
C PHE A 56 -2.93 -1.84 2.12
N ALA A 57 -3.73 -2.17 1.10
CA ALA A 57 -3.25 -2.92 -0.06
C ALA A 57 -2.18 -2.13 -0.81
N ILE A 58 -2.40 -0.84 -1.07
CA ILE A 58 -1.42 0.03 -1.74
C ILE A 58 -0.12 0.08 -0.95
N TRP A 59 -0.19 0.30 0.37
CA TRP A 59 0.98 0.33 1.24
C TRP A 59 1.72 -1.01 1.24
N ALA A 60 1.01 -2.11 1.48
CA ALA A 60 1.60 -3.44 1.57
C ALA A 60 2.30 -3.83 0.27
N THR A 61 1.67 -3.61 -0.89
CA THR A 61 2.24 -4.03 -2.17
C THR A 61 3.40 -3.16 -2.62
N THR A 62 3.38 -1.86 -2.32
CA THR A 62 4.49 -0.96 -2.68
C THR A 62 5.68 -1.08 -1.72
N GLN A 63 5.43 -1.13 -0.41
CA GLN A 63 6.48 -1.25 0.60
C GLN A 63 7.17 -2.62 0.59
N HIS A 64 6.50 -3.68 0.13
CA HIS A 64 7.09 -5.01 -0.04
C HIS A 64 8.43 -4.96 -0.78
N TYR A 65 8.51 -4.19 -1.88
CA TYR A 65 9.72 -4.08 -2.69
C TYR A 65 10.90 -3.37 -1.98
N ALA A 66 10.64 -2.59 -0.93
CA ALA A 66 11.68 -2.00 -0.09
C ALA A 66 12.02 -2.86 1.13
N ASP A 67 10.99 -3.43 1.76
CA ASP A 67 11.10 -4.16 3.02
C ASP A 67 11.65 -5.56 2.82
N PHE A 68 11.28 -6.19 1.70
CA PHE A 68 11.68 -7.55 1.30
C PHE A 68 12.63 -7.53 0.08
N ASP A 69 13.31 -6.41 -0.18
CA ASP A 69 14.26 -6.22 -1.30
C ASP A 69 15.25 -7.39 -1.47
N ALA A 70 15.81 -7.91 -0.37
CA ALA A 70 16.70 -9.07 -0.42
C ALA A 70 16.02 -10.34 -0.97
N GLN A 71 14.76 -10.58 -0.60
CA GLN A 71 13.98 -11.70 -1.13
C GLN A 71 13.61 -11.47 -2.60
N VAL A 72 13.18 -10.26 -2.96
CA VAL A 72 12.81 -9.91 -4.34
C VAL A 72 13.99 -10.14 -5.28
N ARG A 73 15.18 -9.61 -4.94
CA ARG A 73 16.40 -9.81 -5.74
C ARG A 73 16.78 -11.27 -5.88
N ALA A 74 16.73 -12.03 -4.78
CA ALA A 74 17.07 -13.45 -4.79
C ALA A 74 16.13 -14.26 -5.69
N VAL A 75 14.84 -13.94 -5.72
CA VAL A 75 13.84 -14.63 -6.54
C VAL A 75 13.93 -14.24 -8.02
N LEU A 76 14.12 -12.96 -8.31
CA LEU A 76 14.20 -12.46 -9.70
C LEU A 76 15.54 -12.79 -10.38
N ALA A 77 16.57 -13.14 -9.60
CA ALA A 77 17.93 -13.38 -10.09
C ALA A 77 18.47 -12.21 -10.94
N GLN A 78 18.09 -10.98 -10.57
CA GLN A 78 18.48 -9.74 -11.24
C GLN A 78 19.49 -8.96 -10.39
N ASP A 79 20.53 -8.46 -11.06
CA ASP A 79 21.44 -7.47 -10.51
C ASP A 79 20.93 -6.06 -10.87
N GLY A 80 20.83 -5.15 -9.90
CA GLY A 80 20.37 -3.77 -10.11
C GLY A 80 18.93 -3.48 -9.66
N ASP A 81 18.43 -2.29 -9.99
CA ASP A 81 17.18 -1.72 -9.46
C ASP A 81 16.02 -1.73 -10.46
N ASP A 82 16.18 -2.39 -11.61
CA ASP A 82 15.18 -2.43 -12.69
C ASP A 82 13.84 -3.05 -12.24
N HIS A 83 13.89 -3.96 -11.28
CA HIS A 83 12.71 -4.61 -10.70
C HIS A 83 11.69 -3.62 -10.09
N PHE A 84 12.11 -2.41 -9.68
CA PHE A 84 11.18 -1.39 -9.20
C PHE A 84 10.27 -0.85 -10.31
N ALA A 85 10.78 -0.71 -11.54
CA ALA A 85 9.99 -0.24 -12.67
C ALA A 85 8.97 -1.30 -13.12
N ASP A 86 9.39 -2.56 -13.17
CA ASP A 86 8.52 -3.70 -13.48
C ASP A 86 7.43 -3.86 -12.40
N ALA A 87 7.80 -3.72 -11.13
CA ALA A 87 6.87 -3.72 -10.01
C ALA A 87 5.84 -2.59 -10.13
N ALA A 88 6.27 -1.36 -10.41
CA ALA A 88 5.37 -0.22 -10.57
C ALA A 88 4.34 -0.48 -11.67
N THR A 89 4.80 -0.94 -12.84
CA THR A 89 3.93 -1.28 -13.98
C THR A 89 2.91 -2.36 -13.62
N THR A 90 3.35 -3.40 -12.91
CA THR A 90 2.50 -4.51 -12.45
C THR A 90 1.44 -4.02 -11.47
N LEU A 91 1.85 -3.25 -10.45
CA LEU A 91 0.95 -2.76 -9.40
C LEU A 91 -0.05 -1.73 -9.94
N GLU A 92 0.38 -0.83 -10.82
CA GLU A 92 -0.52 0.10 -11.51
C GLU A 92 -1.59 -0.66 -12.28
N THR A 93 -1.20 -1.69 -13.04
CA THR A 93 -2.15 -2.53 -13.78
C THR A 93 -3.12 -3.22 -12.83
N CYS A 94 -2.63 -3.91 -11.81
CA CYS A 94 -3.48 -4.63 -10.86
C CYS A 94 -4.46 -3.71 -10.13
N LEU A 95 -3.97 -2.57 -9.62
CA LEU A 95 -4.78 -1.64 -8.85
C LEU A 95 -5.77 -0.89 -9.74
N LEU A 96 -5.31 -0.31 -10.86
CA LEU A 96 -6.17 0.49 -11.72
C LEU A 96 -7.25 -0.36 -12.40
N GLU A 97 -6.90 -1.52 -12.94
CA GLU A 97 -7.86 -2.44 -13.53
C GLU A 97 -8.84 -2.99 -12.48
N GLY A 98 -8.34 -3.39 -11.31
CA GLY A 98 -9.17 -3.90 -10.22
C GLY A 98 -10.18 -2.89 -9.68
N LEU A 99 -9.86 -1.59 -9.77
CA LEU A 99 -10.67 -0.48 -9.27
C LEU A 99 -11.55 0.19 -10.33
N ARG A 100 -11.51 -0.26 -11.60
CA ARG A 100 -12.39 0.27 -12.63
C ARG A 100 -13.87 0.15 -12.21
N PRO A 101 -14.69 1.19 -12.43
CA PRO A 101 -16.13 1.11 -12.21
C PRO A 101 -16.72 -0.11 -12.93
N ARG A 102 -17.40 -0.97 -12.18
CA ARG A 102 -18.15 -2.08 -12.76
C ARG A 102 -19.55 -1.59 -13.05
N ARG A 103 -20.05 -1.83 -14.27
CA ARG A 103 -21.47 -1.62 -14.55
C ARG A 103 -22.27 -2.54 -13.62
N ALA A 104 -23.25 -1.97 -12.93
CA ALA A 104 -24.30 -2.73 -12.25
C ALA A 104 -25.15 -3.49 -13.27
#